data_AF-A0A0V7ZS87-F1
#
_entry.id   AF-A0A0V7ZS87-F1
#
_cell.length_a   1.000
_cell.length_b   1.000
_cell.length_c   1.000
_cell.angle_alpha   90.00
_cell.angle_beta   90.00
_cell.angle_gamma   90.00
#
_symmetry.space_group_name_H-M   'P 1'
#
loop_
_entity.id
_entity.type
_entity.pdbx_description
1 polymer ?
#
loop_
_entity_poly.entity_id
_entity_poly.type
_entity_poly.pdbx_seq_one_letter_code
_entity_poly.pdbx_strand_id
1 'polypeptide(L)'
;MDLFTYGMHVLGSGAIAYYSALQIRDLKTRPNILAGFQLAESGSVPFLTTLSERAANEGDTWLAEKLAKHASDEDKHGQIFAHSLKQLNKEVISFQNKTQNTTETTSGKTEEKKSERSRSPFFAAYFRGYSSEQLKPLHIDWNTFIGSTYILELDASKDFTRMANILPEKDTVTRTLKLGMLSIARDETSHAAYLYEAMMRRMSANEVQVLIDEWRKRKVNAMWAFASNLLQRQEEQPSLVQDSTASKKEANTEFAVA
;
A
#
# COMPACT_ATOMS: atom_id res chain seq x y z
N MET A 1 14.09 21.31 5.02
CA MET A 1 12.78 21.45 4.33
C MET A 1 12.25 22.88 4.52
N ASP A 2 11.54 23.44 3.55
CA ASP A 2 10.88 24.75 3.74
C ASP A 2 9.56 24.63 4.55
N LEU A 3 9.19 25.73 5.22
CA LEU A 3 8.03 25.80 6.12
C LEU A 3 6.70 25.52 5.39
N PHE A 4 6.62 25.88 4.11
CA PHE A 4 5.45 25.66 3.29
C PHE A 4 5.23 24.16 3.04
N THR A 5 6.26 23.44 2.59
CA THR A 5 6.23 21.99 2.38
C THR A 5 5.92 21.24 3.68
N TYR A 6 6.41 21.74 4.83
CA TYR A 6 6.02 21.22 6.14
C TYR A 6 4.54 21.41 6.43
N GLY A 7 4.00 22.62 6.23
CA GLY A 7 2.58 22.92 6.41
C GLY A 7 1.69 22.08 5.49
N MET A 8 2.09 21.90 4.22
CA MET A 8 1.35 21.08 3.25
C MET A 8 1.42 19.59 3.57
N HIS A 9 2.54 19.10 4.10
CA HIS A 9 2.64 17.74 4.62
C HIS A 9 1.70 17.52 5.81
N VAL A 10 1.66 18.46 6.77
CA VAL A 10 0.78 18.35 7.94
C VAL A 10 -0.70 18.38 7.53
N LEU A 11 -1.10 19.35 6.69
CA LEU A 11 -2.47 19.49 6.21
C LEU A 11 -2.89 18.30 5.33
N GLY A 12 -2.03 17.90 4.39
CA GLY A 12 -2.29 16.78 3.49
C GLY A 12 -2.38 15.45 4.23
N SER A 13 -1.43 15.16 5.13
CA SER A 13 -1.46 13.94 5.95
C SER A 13 -2.66 13.91 6.89
N GLY A 14 -3.09 15.08 7.41
CA GLY A 14 -4.31 15.18 8.20
C GLY A 14 -5.59 14.88 7.40
N ALA A 15 -5.69 15.41 6.18
CA ALA A 15 -6.85 15.20 5.32
C ALA A 15 -6.97 13.73 4.83
N ILE A 16 -5.86 13.10 4.43
CA ILE A 16 -5.84 11.68 4.06
C ILE A 16 -6.17 10.82 5.26
N ALA A 17 -5.55 11.08 6.43
CA ALA A 17 -5.86 10.32 7.63
C ALA A 17 -7.34 10.43 8.02
N TYR A 18 -7.93 11.63 7.92
CA TYR A 18 -9.35 11.84 8.17
C TYR A 18 -10.23 11.09 7.17
N TYR A 19 -9.92 11.19 5.87
CA TYR A 19 -10.67 10.49 4.82
C TYR A 19 -10.59 8.98 4.99
N SER A 20 -9.38 8.41 5.14
CA SER A 20 -9.17 6.98 5.35
C SER A 20 -9.83 6.48 6.64
N ALA A 21 -9.79 7.28 7.72
CA ALA A 21 -10.47 7.00 8.98
C ALA A 21 -12.01 6.95 8.81
N LEU A 22 -12.61 7.86 8.03
CA LEU A 22 -14.04 7.78 7.73
C LEU A 22 -14.38 6.54 6.91
N GLN A 23 -13.59 6.23 5.89
CA GLN A 23 -13.82 5.12 4.97
C GLN A 23 -13.67 3.76 5.65
N ILE A 24 -12.71 3.58 6.56
CA ILE A 24 -12.57 2.32 7.30
C ILE A 24 -13.63 2.17 8.40
N ARG A 25 -14.13 3.29 8.94
CA ARG A 25 -15.19 3.28 9.95
C ARG A 25 -16.54 2.86 9.35
N ASP A 26 -16.88 3.40 8.18
CA ASP A 26 -18.13 3.08 7.49
C ASP A 26 -18.13 1.62 6.99
N LEU A 27 -19.15 0.86 7.40
CA LEU A 27 -19.32 -0.54 7.06
C LEU A 27 -19.47 -0.78 5.55
N LYS A 28 -19.98 0.21 4.80
CA LYS A 28 -20.16 0.08 3.35
C LYS A 28 -18.85 0.19 2.58
N THR A 29 -17.98 1.10 3.00
CA THR A 29 -16.70 1.39 2.34
C THR A 29 -15.55 0.54 2.86
N ARG A 30 -15.63 0.08 4.12
CA ARG A 30 -14.60 -0.71 4.80
C ARG A 30 -14.10 -1.90 3.96
N PRO A 31 -14.95 -2.74 3.34
CA PRO A 31 -14.47 -3.85 2.54
C PRO A 31 -13.54 -3.43 1.39
N ASN A 32 -13.87 -2.38 0.64
CA ASN A 32 -13.02 -1.92 -0.46
C ASN A 32 -11.67 -1.37 0.04
N ILE A 33 -11.67 -0.67 1.18
CA ILE A 33 -10.43 -0.19 1.80
C ILE A 33 -9.55 -1.37 2.25
N LEU A 34 -10.13 -2.36 2.94
CA LEU A 34 -9.40 -3.55 3.37
C LEU A 34 -8.84 -4.34 2.19
N ALA A 35 -9.58 -4.45 1.08
CA ALA A 35 -9.09 -5.07 -0.14
C ALA A 35 -7.94 -4.30 -0.78
N GLY A 36 -8.03 -2.96 -0.78
CA GLY A 36 -6.94 -2.10 -1.23
C GLY A 36 -5.66 -2.33 -0.43
N PHE A 37 -5.77 -2.40 0.91
CA PHE A 37 -4.62 -2.71 1.76
C PHE A 37 -4.10 -4.11 1.53
N GLN A 38 -4.95 -5.14 1.52
CA GLN A 38 -4.52 -6.52 1.22
C GLN A 38 -3.72 -6.59 -0.09
N LEU A 39 -4.21 -5.96 -1.15
CA LEU A 39 -3.53 -5.95 -2.45
C LEU A 39 -2.19 -5.20 -2.42
N ALA A 40 -2.10 -4.12 -1.64
CA ALA A 40 -0.86 -3.36 -1.48
C ALA A 40 0.20 -4.18 -0.73
N GLU A 41 -0.14 -4.71 0.45
CA GLU A 41 0.83 -5.43 1.29
C GLU A 41 1.26 -6.75 0.63
N SER A 42 0.31 -7.57 0.17
CA SER A 42 0.67 -8.81 -0.54
C SER A 42 1.36 -8.53 -1.89
N GLY A 43 1.10 -7.39 -2.51
CA GLY A 43 1.70 -6.98 -3.77
C GLY A 43 3.15 -6.52 -3.65
N SER A 44 3.59 -6.07 -2.47
CA SER A 44 4.96 -5.62 -2.22
C SER A 44 5.92 -6.79 -1.95
N VAL A 45 5.43 -7.94 -1.48
CA VAL A 45 6.24 -9.11 -1.08
C VAL A 45 7.23 -9.57 -2.18
N PRO A 46 6.82 -9.77 -3.46
CA PRO A 46 7.77 -10.18 -4.49
C PRO A 46 8.86 -9.14 -4.73
N PHE A 47 8.51 -7.85 -4.65
CA PHE A 47 9.44 -6.75 -4.84
C PHE A 47 10.51 -6.72 -3.74
N LEU A 48 10.09 -6.81 -2.47
CA LEU A 48 10.98 -6.84 -1.32
C LEU A 48 11.85 -8.10 -1.29
N THR A 49 11.29 -9.25 -1.68
CA THR A 49 12.05 -10.51 -1.82
C THR A 49 13.17 -10.37 -2.85
N THR A 50 12.87 -9.85 -4.05
CA THR A 50 13.91 -9.63 -5.08
C THR A 50 14.95 -8.61 -4.63
N LEU A 51 14.57 -7.56 -3.88
CA LEU A 51 15.54 -6.63 -3.30
C LEU A 51 16.42 -7.29 -2.25
N SER A 52 15.86 -8.19 -1.42
CA SER A 52 16.63 -8.97 -0.44
C SER A 52 17.69 -9.82 -1.14
N GLU A 53 17.30 -10.57 -2.17
CA GLU A 53 18.22 -11.37 -2.98
C GLU A 53 19.31 -10.51 -3.63
N ARG A 54 18.91 -9.37 -4.19
CA ARG A 54 19.85 -8.41 -4.78
C ARG A 54 20.85 -7.89 -3.74
N ALA A 55 20.39 -7.45 -2.57
CA ALA A 55 21.27 -6.97 -1.51
C ALA A 55 22.28 -8.05 -1.07
N ALA A 56 21.84 -9.30 -0.98
CA ALA A 56 22.73 -10.43 -0.67
C ALA A 56 23.78 -10.64 -1.78
N ASN A 57 23.36 -10.58 -3.06
CA ASN A 57 24.27 -10.72 -4.20
C ASN A 57 25.28 -9.56 -4.32
N GLU A 58 24.91 -8.37 -3.85
CA GLU A 58 25.80 -7.21 -3.76
C GLU A 58 26.68 -7.21 -2.50
N GLY A 59 26.52 -8.20 -1.62
CA GLY A 59 27.33 -8.36 -0.40
C GLY A 59 26.82 -7.60 0.83
N ASP A 60 25.66 -6.94 0.76
CA ASP A 60 25.01 -6.30 1.92
C ASP A 60 24.06 -7.28 2.62
N THR A 61 24.63 -8.22 3.37
CA THR A 61 23.89 -9.25 4.11
C THR A 61 22.94 -8.66 5.16
N TRP A 62 23.33 -7.54 5.79
CA TRP A 62 22.49 -6.86 6.77
C TRP A 62 21.22 -6.31 6.11
N LEU A 63 21.33 -5.64 4.96
CA LEU A 63 20.16 -5.12 4.26
C LEU A 63 19.30 -6.26 3.72
N ALA A 64 19.92 -7.33 3.22
CA ALA A 64 19.20 -8.53 2.78
C ALA A 64 18.32 -9.10 3.89
N GLU A 65 18.87 -9.31 5.09
CA GLU A 65 18.10 -9.80 6.24
C GLU A 65 16.94 -8.87 6.63
N LYS A 66 17.16 -7.55 6.61
CA LYS A 66 16.10 -6.57 6.89
C LYS A 66 14.98 -6.62 5.86
N LEU A 67 15.33 -6.73 4.58
CA LEU A 67 14.36 -6.81 3.48
C LEU A 67 13.59 -8.13 3.50
N ALA A 68 14.25 -9.25 3.80
CA ALA A 68 13.58 -10.54 3.95
C ALA A 68 12.57 -10.50 5.11
N LYS A 69 12.95 -9.89 6.24
CA LYS A 69 12.02 -9.67 7.36
C LYS A 69 10.85 -8.77 6.95
N HIS A 70 11.12 -7.64 6.30
CA HIS A 70 10.09 -6.73 5.81
C HIS A 70 9.11 -7.47 4.89
N ALA A 71 9.60 -8.24 3.91
CA ALA A 71 8.76 -9.06 3.04
C ALA A 71 7.88 -10.07 3.82
N SER A 72 8.43 -10.69 4.86
CA SER A 72 7.67 -11.60 5.73
C SER A 72 6.60 -10.89 6.54
N ASP A 73 6.85 -9.65 6.96
CA ASP A 73 5.90 -8.86 7.71
C ASP A 73 4.76 -8.38 6.77
N GLU A 74 5.06 -7.97 5.54
CA GLU A 74 4.04 -7.62 4.53
C GLU A 74 3.12 -8.79 4.15
N ASP A 75 3.65 -10.02 4.09
CA ASP A 75 2.80 -11.20 3.89
C ASP A 75 1.80 -11.36 5.06
N LYS A 76 2.26 -11.17 6.31
CA LYS A 76 1.38 -11.20 7.48
C LYS A 76 0.36 -10.06 7.47
N HIS A 77 0.77 -8.85 7.06
CA HIS A 77 -0.13 -7.70 6.95
C HIS A 77 -1.26 -8.00 5.94
N GLY A 78 -0.91 -8.55 4.77
CA GLY A 78 -1.88 -9.02 3.79
C GLY A 78 -2.86 -10.05 4.35
N GLN A 79 -2.37 -11.01 5.14
CA GLN A 79 -3.21 -12.00 5.82
C GLN A 79 -4.15 -11.39 6.87
N ILE A 80 -3.72 -10.37 7.61
CA ILE A 80 -4.58 -9.65 8.57
C ILE A 80 -5.76 -9.01 7.85
N PHE A 81 -5.53 -8.37 6.71
CA PHE A 81 -6.59 -7.75 5.92
C PHE A 81 -7.49 -8.78 5.24
N ALA A 82 -6.91 -9.87 4.70
CA ALA A 82 -7.68 -10.98 4.13
C ALA A 82 -8.60 -11.63 5.16
N HIS A 83 -8.10 -11.86 6.38
CA HIS A 83 -8.90 -12.38 7.48
C HIS A 83 -10.03 -11.42 7.87
N SER A 84 -9.74 -10.12 7.94
CA SER A 84 -10.75 -9.10 8.24
C SER A 84 -11.85 -9.03 7.18
N LEU A 85 -11.50 -9.17 5.90
CA LEU A 85 -12.46 -9.29 4.79
C LEU A 85 -13.33 -10.54 4.93
N LYS A 86 -12.71 -11.69 5.25
CA LYS A 86 -13.43 -12.94 5.46
C LYS A 86 -14.46 -12.81 6.58
N GLN A 87 -14.14 -12.11 7.68
CA GLN A 87 -15.09 -11.83 8.76
C GLN A 87 -16.27 -10.94 8.33
N LEU A 88 -16.13 -10.20 7.23
CA LEU A 88 -17.21 -9.43 6.60
C LEU A 88 -17.91 -10.20 5.47
N ASN A 89 -17.62 -11.50 5.30
CA ASN A 89 -18.07 -12.32 4.17
C ASN A 89 -17.66 -11.76 2.80
N LYS A 90 -16.52 -11.08 2.73
CA LYS A 90 -15.96 -10.51 1.51
C LYS A 90 -14.63 -11.16 1.15
N GLU A 91 -14.29 -11.14 -0.13
CA GLU A 91 -12.98 -11.53 -0.65
C GLU A 91 -12.57 -10.60 -1.79
N VAL A 92 -11.26 -10.45 -2.02
CA VAL A 92 -10.73 -9.63 -3.11
C VAL A 92 -11.08 -10.26 -4.45
N ILE A 93 -11.53 -9.46 -5.42
CA ILE A 93 -11.78 -9.92 -6.77
C ILE A 93 -10.43 -10.29 -7.41
N SER A 94 -10.27 -11.56 -7.82
CA SER A 94 -9.10 -11.95 -8.61
C SER A 94 -9.17 -11.30 -10.00
N PHE A 95 -8.27 -10.34 -10.25
CA PHE A 95 -8.18 -9.64 -11.54
C PHE A 95 -7.77 -10.54 -12.70
N GLN A 96 -7.30 -11.76 -12.44
CA GLN A 96 -6.95 -12.74 -13.48
C GLN A 96 -8.18 -13.16 -14.32
N ASN A 97 -9.39 -13.10 -13.76
CA ASN A 97 -10.61 -13.56 -14.44
C ASN A 97 -11.31 -12.50 -15.30
N LYS A 98 -10.90 -11.23 -15.26
CA LYS A 98 -11.53 -10.17 -16.09
C LYS A 98 -10.93 -10.03 -17.49
N THR A 99 -9.74 -10.58 -17.74
CA THR A 99 -9.05 -10.44 -19.04
C THR A 99 -9.54 -11.44 -20.11
N GLN A 100 -10.37 -12.43 -19.75
CA GLN A 100 -10.84 -13.44 -20.70
C GLN A 100 -12.04 -13.01 -21.55
N ASN A 101 -12.72 -11.89 -21.23
CA ASN A 101 -13.93 -11.47 -21.96
C ASN A 101 -13.76 -10.23 -22.84
N THR A 102 -12.52 -9.82 -23.17
CA THR A 102 -12.31 -8.66 -24.06
C THR A 102 -10.96 -8.72 -24.78
N THR A 103 -10.72 -9.76 -25.58
CA THR A 103 -9.68 -9.70 -26.62
C THR A 103 -9.94 -10.72 -27.72
N GLU A 104 -10.84 -10.38 -28.65
CA GLU A 104 -10.58 -10.66 -30.06
C GLU A 104 -10.28 -9.33 -30.75
N THR A 105 -9.27 -9.38 -31.61
CA THR A 105 -8.82 -8.33 -32.53
C THR A 105 -8.08 -7.14 -31.91
N THR A 106 -6.75 -7.19 -31.85
CA THR A 106 -5.84 -6.50 -32.82
C THR A 106 -4.40 -6.50 -32.30
N SER A 107 -3.55 -7.16 -33.07
CA SER A 107 -2.11 -7.03 -33.29
C SER A 107 -1.22 -6.21 -32.33
N GLY A 108 -0.22 -6.94 -31.81
CA GLY A 108 1.10 -6.55 -31.31
C GLY A 108 1.50 -5.08 -31.29
N LYS A 109 1.64 -4.54 -30.06
CA LYS A 109 2.61 -3.51 -29.59
C LYS A 109 2.14 -2.99 -28.22
N THR A 110 2.18 -3.81 -27.17
CA THR A 110 1.43 -3.46 -25.93
C THR A 110 2.00 -4.01 -24.62
N GLU A 111 3.32 -4.14 -24.47
CA GLU A 111 3.89 -4.37 -23.14
C GLU A 111 4.26 -3.05 -22.44
N GLU A 112 4.94 -2.13 -23.12
CA GLU A 112 5.35 -0.84 -22.51
C GLU A 112 4.15 0.06 -22.14
N LYS A 113 3.16 0.22 -23.04
CA LYS A 113 1.96 1.06 -22.80
C LYS A 113 1.00 0.51 -21.74
N LYS A 114 1.10 -0.77 -21.38
CA LYS A 114 0.23 -1.38 -20.36
C LYS A 114 0.74 -1.08 -18.94
N SER A 115 2.06 -0.94 -18.77
CA SER A 115 2.69 -0.62 -17.49
C SER A 115 2.45 0.82 -17.02
N GLU A 116 2.37 1.77 -17.95
CA GLU A 116 2.07 3.19 -17.61
C GLU A 116 0.59 3.41 -17.27
N ARG A 117 -0.33 2.63 -17.86
CA ARG A 117 -1.78 2.74 -17.62
C ARG A 117 -2.25 2.10 -16.31
N SER A 118 -1.46 1.23 -15.67
CA SER A 118 -1.89 0.50 -14.47
C SER A 118 -1.38 1.08 -13.15
N ARG A 119 -0.62 2.18 -13.17
CA ARG A 119 -0.10 2.81 -11.94
C ARG A 119 -1.14 3.72 -11.32
N SER A 120 -1.30 3.65 -9.99
CA SER A 120 -2.17 4.59 -9.29
C SER A 120 -1.72 6.04 -9.57
N PRO A 121 -2.64 7.02 -9.69
CA PRO A 121 -2.27 8.42 -9.93
C PRO A 121 -1.28 8.97 -8.89
N PHE A 122 -1.37 8.47 -7.65
CA PHE A 122 -0.40 8.75 -6.60
C PHE A 122 0.99 8.24 -6.97
N PHE A 123 1.16 6.94 -7.29
CA PHE A 123 2.46 6.36 -7.61
C PHE A 123 3.10 6.99 -8.85
N ALA A 124 2.29 7.30 -9.87
CA ALA A 124 2.76 7.99 -11.07
C ALA A 124 3.31 9.39 -10.75
N ALA A 125 2.69 10.11 -9.82
CA ALA A 125 3.16 11.42 -9.38
C ALA A 125 4.35 11.32 -8.41
N TYR A 126 4.37 10.33 -7.52
CA TYR A 126 5.41 10.13 -6.51
C TYR A 126 6.77 9.80 -7.15
N PHE A 127 6.76 8.91 -8.14
CA PHE A 127 7.94 8.53 -8.91
C PHE A 127 8.07 9.30 -10.23
N ARG A 128 7.50 10.50 -10.33
CA ARG A 128 7.65 11.33 -11.52
C ARG A 128 9.13 11.54 -11.85
N GLY A 129 9.49 11.30 -13.11
CA GLY A 129 10.87 11.38 -13.61
C GLY A 129 11.61 10.04 -13.62
N TYR A 130 11.02 8.96 -13.09
CA TYR A 130 11.56 7.61 -13.18
C TYR A 130 10.80 6.78 -14.22
N SER A 131 11.51 6.03 -15.05
CA SER A 131 10.92 5.08 -15.98
C SER A 131 10.42 3.84 -15.24
N SER A 132 9.54 3.06 -15.88
CA SER A 132 9.11 1.77 -15.32
C SER A 132 10.28 0.81 -15.07
N GLU A 133 11.30 0.85 -15.93
CA GLU A 133 12.50 0.03 -15.80
C GLU A 133 13.32 0.41 -14.58
N GLN A 134 13.54 1.72 -14.36
CA GLN A 134 14.28 2.24 -13.22
C GLN A 134 13.63 1.93 -11.87
N LEU A 135 12.35 1.56 -11.87
CA LEU A 135 11.62 1.22 -10.64
C LEU A 135 11.48 -0.28 -10.43
N LYS A 136 12.08 -1.13 -11.28
CA LYS A 136 12.14 -2.58 -11.04
C LYS A 136 13.12 -2.89 -9.91
N PRO A 137 12.90 -3.95 -9.11
CA PRO A 137 13.73 -4.23 -7.94
C PRO A 137 15.21 -4.49 -8.32
N LEU A 138 15.46 -5.04 -9.51
CA LEU A 138 16.81 -5.28 -10.02
C LEU A 138 17.55 -4.01 -10.49
N HIS A 139 16.84 -2.90 -10.70
CA HIS A 139 17.40 -1.70 -11.34
C HIS A 139 17.24 -0.42 -10.51
N ILE A 140 16.35 -0.44 -9.52
CA ILE A 140 16.11 0.73 -8.68
C ILE A 140 17.37 1.13 -7.92
N ASP A 141 17.71 2.40 -8.00
CA ASP A 141 18.80 2.97 -7.19
C ASP A 141 18.47 2.82 -5.69
N TRP A 142 19.47 2.48 -4.88
CA TRP A 142 19.25 2.21 -3.45
C TRP A 142 18.75 3.44 -2.70
N ASN A 143 19.22 4.64 -3.04
CA ASN A 143 18.75 5.87 -2.39
C ASN A 143 17.31 6.18 -2.80
N THR A 144 16.96 5.89 -4.05
CA THR A 144 15.58 5.98 -4.55
C THR A 144 14.67 5.03 -3.79
N PHE A 145 15.01 3.74 -3.69
CA PHE A 145 14.22 2.78 -2.94
C PHE A 145 14.13 3.15 -1.45
N ILE A 146 15.27 3.25 -0.76
CA ILE A 146 15.29 3.43 0.70
C ILE A 146 14.61 4.75 1.09
N GLY A 147 14.92 5.85 0.40
CA GLY A 147 14.35 7.16 0.69
C GLY A 147 12.85 7.22 0.42
N SER A 148 12.40 6.66 -0.71
CA SER A 148 10.98 6.66 -1.06
C SER A 148 10.14 5.78 -0.12
N THR A 149 10.62 4.57 0.19
CA THR A 149 9.96 3.61 1.07
C THR A 149 9.95 4.12 2.51
N TYR A 150 11.03 4.73 3.00
CA TYR A 150 11.09 5.31 4.35
C TYR A 150 9.92 6.27 4.62
N ILE A 151 9.61 7.14 3.65
CA ILE A 151 8.51 8.10 3.77
C ILE A 151 7.14 7.42 3.72
N LEU A 152 7.00 6.33 2.95
CA LEU A 152 5.76 5.57 2.88
C LEU A 152 5.50 4.83 4.19
N GLU A 153 6.46 4.05 4.71
CA GLU A 153 6.27 3.28 5.95
C GLU A 153 6.09 4.18 7.18
N LEU A 154 6.87 5.27 7.26
CA LEU A 154 6.76 6.21 8.38
C LEU A 154 5.36 6.83 8.46
N ASP A 155 4.69 7.05 7.35
CA ASP A 155 3.36 7.61 7.36
C ASP A 155 2.28 6.53 7.43
N ALA A 156 2.49 5.35 6.81
CA ALA A 156 1.63 4.18 6.97
C ALA A 156 1.46 3.81 8.45
N SER A 157 2.56 3.81 9.23
CA SER A 157 2.51 3.56 10.68
C SER A 157 1.54 4.49 11.42
N LYS A 158 1.55 5.78 11.07
CA LYS A 158 0.67 6.78 11.68
C LYS A 158 -0.76 6.62 11.18
N ASP A 159 -0.95 6.35 9.90
CA ASP A 159 -2.27 6.21 9.29
C ASP A 159 -2.98 4.96 9.81
N PHE A 160 -2.30 3.82 9.92
CA PHE A 160 -2.85 2.63 10.56
C PHE A 160 -3.20 2.86 12.02
N THR A 161 -2.35 3.57 12.79
CA THR A 161 -2.67 3.93 14.18
C THR A 161 -3.94 4.79 14.26
N ARG A 162 -4.04 5.84 13.42
CA ARG A 162 -5.21 6.74 13.41
C ARG A 162 -6.49 6.01 13.00
N MET A 163 -6.41 5.20 11.96
CA MET A 163 -7.53 4.38 11.50
C MET A 163 -7.97 3.37 12.57
N ALA A 164 -7.03 2.69 13.22
CA ALA A 164 -7.36 1.75 14.29
C ALA A 164 -8.06 2.45 15.48
N ASN A 165 -7.63 3.66 15.82
CA ASN A 165 -8.17 4.41 16.95
C ASN A 165 -9.61 4.90 16.75
N ILE A 166 -10.08 5.03 15.51
CA ILE A 166 -11.48 5.42 15.25
C ILE A 166 -12.46 4.24 15.21
N LEU A 167 -11.95 3.00 15.19
CA LEU A 167 -12.78 1.82 15.08
C LEU A 167 -13.52 1.56 16.41
N PRO A 168 -14.84 1.25 16.37
CA PRO A 168 -15.60 0.95 17.56
C PRO A 168 -15.10 -0.34 18.24
N GLU A 169 -15.17 -0.39 19.56
CA GLU A 169 -14.70 -1.54 20.36
C GLU A 169 -15.82 -2.51 20.77
N LYS A 170 -17.06 -2.25 20.35
CA LYS A 170 -18.24 -2.95 20.85
C LYS A 170 -18.40 -4.37 20.30
N ASP A 171 -17.91 -4.65 19.10
CA ASP A 171 -18.00 -5.97 18.47
C ASP A 171 -16.62 -6.60 18.26
N THR A 172 -16.56 -7.92 18.38
CA THR A 172 -15.32 -8.70 18.32
C THR A 172 -14.61 -8.59 16.96
N VAL A 173 -15.36 -8.51 15.85
CA VAL A 173 -14.80 -8.40 14.50
C VAL A 173 -14.03 -7.09 14.35
N THR A 174 -14.66 -5.97 14.69
CA THR A 174 -14.04 -4.66 14.61
C THR A 174 -12.90 -4.50 15.62
N ARG A 175 -13.00 -5.10 16.81
CA ARG A 175 -11.90 -5.16 17.78
C ARG A 175 -10.68 -5.92 17.24
N THR A 176 -10.88 -7.05 16.58
CA THR A 176 -9.79 -7.83 15.97
C THR A 176 -9.12 -7.04 14.84
N LEU A 177 -9.89 -6.38 13.98
CA LEU A 177 -9.34 -5.49 12.95
C LEU A 177 -8.50 -4.37 13.58
N LYS A 178 -9.01 -3.70 14.63
CA LYS A 178 -8.26 -2.67 15.36
C LYS A 178 -6.92 -3.18 15.88
N LEU A 179 -6.90 -4.35 16.53
CA LEU A 179 -5.66 -4.94 17.04
C LEU A 179 -4.69 -5.32 15.91
N GLY A 180 -5.20 -5.84 14.79
CA GLY A 180 -4.42 -6.11 13.60
C GLY A 180 -3.74 -4.86 13.05
N MET A 181 -4.51 -3.77 12.86
CA MET A 181 -3.97 -2.50 12.36
C MET A 181 -2.93 -1.88 13.32
N LEU A 182 -3.09 -2.02 14.64
CA LEU A 182 -2.09 -1.59 15.63
C LEU A 182 -0.84 -2.48 15.66
N SER A 183 -0.94 -3.73 15.20
CA SER A 183 0.24 -4.57 14.99
C SER A 183 1.01 -4.10 13.76
N ILE A 184 0.32 -3.94 12.63
CA ILE A 184 0.89 -3.44 11.37
C ILE A 184 1.59 -2.10 11.60
N ALA A 185 0.94 -1.16 12.30
CA ALA A 185 1.55 0.14 12.62
C ALA A 185 2.90 0.05 13.37
N ARG A 186 3.08 -0.97 14.22
CA ARG A 186 4.35 -1.20 14.93
C ARG A 186 5.41 -1.78 14.00
N ASP A 187 5.01 -2.68 13.12
CA ASP A 187 5.89 -3.26 12.11
C ASP A 187 6.34 -2.16 11.13
N GLU A 188 5.44 -1.28 10.65
CA GLU A 188 5.79 -0.14 9.80
C GLU A 188 6.74 0.87 10.47
N THR A 189 6.60 1.07 11.77
CA THR A 189 7.55 1.90 12.53
C THR A 189 8.95 1.28 12.50
N SER A 190 9.02 -0.06 12.59
CA SER A 190 10.27 -0.82 12.52
C SER A 190 10.85 -0.83 11.09
N HIS A 191 10.00 -0.88 10.07
CA HIS A 191 10.38 -0.76 8.67
C HIS A 191 11.02 0.59 8.39
N ALA A 192 10.35 1.68 8.77
CA ALA A 192 10.90 3.03 8.68
C ALA A 192 12.23 3.17 9.44
N ALA A 193 12.35 2.57 10.63
CA ALA A 193 13.58 2.64 11.42
C ALA A 193 14.78 1.98 10.72
N TYR A 194 14.62 0.77 10.17
CA TYR A 194 15.75 0.12 9.48
C TYR A 194 16.08 0.83 8.16
N LEU A 195 15.10 1.39 7.45
CA LEU A 195 15.35 2.17 6.23
C LEU A 195 16.15 3.43 6.55
N TYR A 196 15.85 4.11 7.67
CA TYR A 196 16.66 5.22 8.16
C TYR A 196 18.10 4.78 8.50
N GLU A 197 18.25 3.66 9.21
CA GLU A 197 19.59 3.10 9.49
C GLU A 197 20.33 2.76 8.18
N ALA A 198 19.62 2.22 7.19
CA ALA A 198 20.19 1.89 5.89
C ALA A 198 20.70 3.14 5.15
N MET A 199 20.02 4.29 5.27
CA MET A 199 20.53 5.58 4.77
C MET A 199 21.78 6.00 5.56
N MET A 200 21.72 5.99 6.89
CA MET A 200 22.83 6.41 7.76
C MET A 200 24.10 5.58 7.60
N ARG A 201 23.99 4.31 7.17
CA ARG A 201 25.12 3.44 6.82
C ARG A 201 25.79 3.81 5.50
N ARG A 202 25.08 4.51 4.60
CA ARG A 202 25.50 4.80 3.22
C ARG A 202 25.93 6.24 3.01
N MET A 203 25.41 7.17 3.81
CA MET A 203 25.62 8.61 3.60
C MET A 203 25.64 9.36 4.94
N SER A 204 26.15 10.59 4.93
CA SER A 204 26.18 11.46 6.10
C SER A 204 24.78 11.88 6.54
N ALA A 205 24.63 12.28 7.81
CA ALA A 205 23.34 12.73 8.34
C ALA A 205 22.72 13.90 7.53
N ASN A 206 23.56 14.77 6.96
CA ASN A 206 23.08 15.86 6.10
C ASN A 206 22.52 15.34 4.78
N GLU A 207 23.19 14.38 4.14
CA GLU A 207 22.70 13.74 2.92
C GLU A 207 21.41 12.95 3.17
N VAL A 208 21.32 12.26 4.32
CA VAL A 208 20.07 11.59 4.75
C VAL A 208 18.93 12.61 4.84
N GLN A 209 19.16 13.75 5.47
CA GLN A 209 18.13 14.78 5.60
C GLN A 209 17.70 15.35 4.25
N VAL A 210 18.64 15.56 3.32
CA VAL A 210 18.35 16.01 1.94
C VAL A 210 17.48 14.99 1.21
N LEU A 211 17.81 13.70 1.31
CA LEU A 211 17.06 12.62 0.67
C LEU A 211 15.62 12.53 1.25
N ILE A 212 15.48 12.60 2.57
CA ILE A 212 14.18 12.62 3.27
C ILE A 212 13.34 13.82 2.81
N ASP A 213 13.94 15.00 2.74
CA ASP A 213 13.25 16.22 2.33
C ASP A 213 12.76 16.13 0.89
N GLU A 214 13.58 15.55 -0.02
CA GLU A 214 13.19 15.31 -1.40
C GLU A 214 11.96 14.41 -1.48
N TRP A 215 12.00 13.22 -0.86
CA TRP A 215 10.91 12.25 -0.93
C TRP A 215 9.65 12.75 -0.22
N ARG A 216 9.79 13.48 0.88
CA ARG A 216 8.65 14.12 1.54
C ARG A 216 7.99 15.16 0.62
N LYS A 217 8.78 15.97 -0.09
CA LYS A 217 8.25 16.92 -1.10
C LYS A 217 7.55 16.19 -2.24
N ARG A 218 8.12 15.11 -2.77
CA ARG A 218 7.49 14.27 -3.80
C ARG A 218 6.15 13.70 -3.33
N LYS A 219 6.07 13.22 -2.09
CA LYS A 219 4.83 12.71 -1.51
C LYS A 219 3.75 13.78 -1.45
N VAL A 220 4.07 14.97 -0.96
CA VAL A 220 3.13 16.09 -0.91
C VAL A 220 2.60 16.40 -2.30
N ASN A 221 3.48 16.51 -3.31
CA ASN A 221 3.08 16.75 -4.69
C ASN A 221 2.17 15.63 -5.25
N ALA A 222 2.48 14.37 -4.92
CA ALA A 222 1.68 13.22 -5.32
C ALA A 222 0.29 13.23 -4.67
N MET A 223 0.18 13.63 -3.41
CA MET A 223 -1.09 13.78 -2.71
C MET A 223 -1.95 14.88 -3.33
N TRP A 224 -1.35 16.01 -3.73
CA TRP A 224 -2.07 17.06 -4.47
C TRP A 224 -2.56 16.60 -5.84
N ALA A 225 -1.71 15.89 -6.58
CA ALA A 225 -2.10 15.31 -7.87
C ALA A 225 -3.24 14.29 -7.70
N PHE A 226 -3.21 13.48 -6.65
CA PHE A 226 -4.28 12.53 -6.35
C PHE A 226 -5.59 13.23 -5.97
N ALA A 227 -5.54 14.22 -5.06
CA ALA A 227 -6.71 14.97 -4.62
C ALA A 227 -7.38 15.77 -5.76
N SER A 228 -6.57 16.42 -6.61
CA SER A 228 -7.09 17.12 -7.80
C SER A 228 -7.75 16.17 -8.79
N ASN A 229 -7.19 14.98 -9.01
CA ASN A 229 -7.82 13.94 -9.84
C ASN A 229 -9.13 13.41 -9.25
N LEU A 230 -9.21 13.22 -7.92
CA LEU A 230 -10.45 12.82 -7.25
C LEU A 230 -11.54 13.88 -7.40
N LEU A 231 -11.20 15.17 -7.30
CA LEU A 231 -12.16 16.25 -7.52
C LEU A 231 -12.64 16.34 -8.98
N GLN A 232 -11.81 15.92 -9.93
CA GLN A 232 -12.14 15.94 -11.37
C GLN A 232 -12.88 14.70 -11.85
N ARG A 233 -12.71 13.54 -11.19
CA ARG A 233 -13.40 12.29 -11.52
C ARG A 233 -14.68 12.14 -10.70
N GLN A 234 -15.82 12.34 -11.36
CA GLN A 234 -17.16 12.11 -10.81
C GLN A 234 -17.61 10.62 -10.85
N GLU A 235 -16.74 9.69 -11.25
CA GLU A 235 -17.07 8.27 -11.41
C GLU A 235 -16.96 7.47 -10.11
N GLU A 236 -17.93 6.59 -9.85
CA GLU A 236 -17.90 5.63 -8.74
C GLU A 236 -16.66 4.73 -8.85
N GLN A 237 -15.89 4.62 -7.75
CA GLN A 237 -14.75 3.71 -7.71
C GLN A 237 -15.24 2.26 -7.87
N PRO A 238 -14.66 1.48 -8.80
CA PRO A 238 -15.06 0.09 -8.99
C PRO A 238 -14.81 -0.73 -7.71
N SER A 239 -15.77 -1.58 -7.35
CA SER A 239 -15.63 -2.50 -6.22
C SER A 239 -14.39 -3.39 -6.38
N LEU A 240 -13.63 -3.54 -5.30
CA LEU A 240 -12.47 -4.45 -5.21
C LEU A 240 -12.83 -5.78 -4.56
N VAL A 241 -14.05 -5.90 -4.01
CA VAL A 241 -14.52 -7.09 -3.29
C VAL A 241 -15.72 -7.74 -3.96
N GLN A 242 -15.83 -9.05 -3.76
CA GLN A 242 -17.02 -9.87 -4.03
C GLN A 242 -17.46 -10.60 -2.76
N ASP A 243 -18.69 -11.12 -2.74
CA ASP A 243 -19.14 -11.99 -1.65
C ASP A 243 -18.37 -13.31 -1.66
N SER A 244 -17.97 -13.76 -0.47
CA SER A 244 -17.20 -14.99 -0.33
C SER A 244 -18.04 -16.20 -0.79
N THR A 245 -17.39 -17.11 -1.51
CA THR A 245 -18.04 -18.34 -2.01
C THR A 245 -18.57 -19.25 -0.89
N ALA A 246 -18.07 -19.10 0.34
CA ALA A 246 -18.59 -19.79 1.53
C ALA A 246 -20.01 -19.32 1.90
N SER A 247 -20.31 -18.03 1.75
CA SER A 247 -21.63 -17.47 2.07
C SER A 247 -22.71 -17.92 1.08
N LYS A 248 -22.34 -18.25 -0.18
CA LYS A 248 -23.25 -18.88 -1.16
C LYS A 248 -23.70 -20.29 -0.77
N LYS A 249 -22.92 -21.03 0.03
CA LYS A 249 -23.33 -22.36 0.49
C LYS A 249 -24.32 -22.29 1.66
N GLU A 250 -24.19 -21.33 2.57
CA GLU A 250 -25.15 -21.16 3.67
C GLU A 250 -26.53 -20.73 3.17
N ALA A 251 -26.62 -19.80 2.22
CA ALA A 251 -27.89 -19.39 1.63
C ALA A 251 -28.61 -20.51 0.85
N ASN A 252 -27.86 -21.42 0.21
CA ASN A 252 -28.44 -22.58 -0.49
C ASN A 252 -28.82 -23.73 0.45
N THR A 253 -28.36 -23.73 1.70
CA THR A 253 -28.73 -24.77 2.66
C THR A 253 -30.02 -24.39 3.39
N GLU A 254 -30.31 -23.10 3.54
CA GLU A 254 -31.55 -22.61 4.16
C GLU A 254 -32.79 -22.75 3.26
N PHE A 255 -32.60 -22.75 1.93
CA PHE A 255 -33.68 -23.02 0.95
C PHE A 255 -33.83 -24.51 0.57
N ALA A 256 -32.93 -25.38 1.00
CA ALA A 256 -33.00 -26.82 0.76
C ALA A 256 -33.66 -27.60 1.91
N VAL A 257 -34.10 -26.90 2.96
CA VAL A 257 -34.88 -27.44 4.08
C VAL A 257 -36.18 -26.64 4.22
N ALA A 258 -37.04 -26.75 3.21
CA ALA A 258 -38.45 -26.37 3.28
C ALA A 258 -39.28 -27.41 2.53
#